data_AF-A0A058ZSC8-F1
#
_entry.id   AF-A0A058ZSC8-F1
#
_cell.length_a   1.000
_cell.length_b   1.000
_cell.length_c   1.000
_cell.angle_alpha   90.00
_cell.angle_beta   90.00
_cell.angle_gamma   90.00
#
_symmetry.space_group_name_H-M   'P 1'
#
loop_
_entity.id
_entity.type
_entity.pdbx_description
1 polymer ?
#
loop_
_entity_poly.entity_id
_entity_poly.type
_entity_poly.pdbx_seq_one_letter_code
_entity_poly.pdbx_strand_id
1 'polypeptide(L)' 'MGKHETVNTDTLSSGVANCGCSICVGRDNEKQGKGYLEDRCPASNKNLYVVTSLLAETTILWEPPTKAEALAAKKQALKV' A
#
# COMPACT_ATOMS: atom_id res chain seq x y z
N MET A 1 5.79 12.23 7.87
CA MET A 1 7.20 11.82 7.74
C MET A 1 7.63 11.18 9.04
N GLY A 2 7.98 9.89 9.06
CA GLY A 2 8.64 9.29 10.22
C GLY A 2 10.05 9.82 10.39
N LYS A 3 10.69 9.49 11.52
CA LYS A 3 11.95 10.14 11.96
C LYS A 3 13.17 9.87 11.06
N HIS A 4 13.10 8.91 10.12
CA HIS A 4 14.24 8.51 9.27
C HIS A 4 13.80 8.07 7.88
N GLU A 5 13.14 8.96 7.11
CA GLU A 5 12.63 8.62 5.75
C GLU A 5 11.79 7.32 5.69
N THR A 6 11.13 7.03 6.81
CA THR A 6 10.32 5.85 7.09
C THR A 6 8.91 6.28 7.41
N VAL A 7 7.95 5.39 7.19
CA VAL A 7 6.54 5.62 7.53
C VAL A 7 6.17 4.87 8.80
N ASN A 8 5.16 5.34 9.53
CA ASN A 8 4.59 4.56 10.63
C ASN A 8 3.89 3.31 10.08
N THR A 9 4.19 2.14 10.63
CA THR A 9 3.65 0.84 10.21
C THR A 9 2.13 0.78 10.26
N ASP A 10 1.49 1.49 11.20
CA ASP A 10 0.04 1.45 11.40
C ASP A 10 -0.72 2.36 10.41
N THR A 11 -0.01 3.18 9.64
CA THR A 11 -0.63 4.17 8.76
C THR A 11 -0.18 3.97 7.31
N LEU A 12 -1.14 3.77 6.42
CA LEU A 12 -0.89 3.77 4.98
C LEU A 12 -0.99 5.20 4.44
N SER A 13 0.03 5.66 3.71
CA SER A 13 0.07 7.00 3.08
C SER A 13 0.77 6.98 1.73
N SER A 14 0.36 7.85 0.81
CA SER A 14 0.98 7.99 -0.51
C SER A 14 1.27 9.45 -0.86
N GLY A 15 2.28 9.71 -1.68
CA GLY A 15 2.60 11.08 -2.11
C GLY A 15 3.60 11.16 -3.26
N VAL A 16 3.62 12.30 -3.94
CA VAL A 16 4.55 12.58 -5.04
C VAL A 16 5.83 13.20 -4.50
N ALA A 17 6.98 12.63 -4.86
CA ALA A 17 8.30 13.01 -4.37
C ALA A 17 8.38 13.14 -2.83
N ASN A 18 7.63 12.30 -2.11
CA ASN A 18 7.59 12.28 -0.65
C ASN A 18 8.28 11.02 -0.11
N CYS A 19 9.54 11.16 0.32
CA CYS A 19 10.32 10.04 0.86
C CYS A 19 9.80 9.51 2.21
N GLY A 20 8.87 10.18 2.87
CA GLY A 20 8.35 9.77 4.18
C GLY A 20 6.91 9.26 4.19
N CYS A 21 6.40 8.83 3.03
CA CYS A 21 5.13 8.12 2.89
C CYS A 21 5.36 6.63 2.61
N SER A 22 4.31 5.82 2.72
CA SER A 22 4.36 4.38 2.45
C SER A 22 4.63 4.09 0.98
N ILE A 23 3.90 4.77 0.08
CA ILE A 23 4.02 4.62 -1.37
C ILE A 23 4.40 5.96 -2.02
N CYS A 24 5.57 6.02 -2.66
CA CYS A 24 6.06 7.22 -3.33
C CYS A 24 5.89 7.13 -4.85
N VAL A 25 5.52 8.24 -5.49
CA VAL A 25 5.55 8.39 -6.96
C VAL A 25 6.58 9.46 -7.31
N GLY A 26 7.49 9.15 -8.24
CA GLY A 26 8.50 10.10 -8.71
C GLY A 26 7.87 11.32 -9.40
N ARG A 27 8.50 12.50 -9.25
CA ARG A 27 8.05 13.75 -9.91
C ARG A 27 7.95 13.61 -11.43
N ASP A 28 8.88 12.89 -12.04
CA ASP A 28 8.86 12.64 -13.48
C ASP A 28 7.74 11.66 -13.88
N ASN A 29 7.44 10.66 -13.04
CA ASN A 29 6.34 9.71 -13.29
C ASN A 29 4.98 10.42 -13.25
N GLU A 30 4.79 11.30 -12.25
CA GLU A 30 3.59 12.15 -12.17
C GLU A 30 3.49 13.05 -13.40
N LYS A 31 4.56 13.79 -13.73
CA LYS A 31 4.60 14.70 -14.88
C LYS A 31 4.33 14.01 -16.21
N GLN A 32 4.78 12.77 -16.38
CA GLN A 32 4.60 12.00 -17.60
C GLN A 32 3.27 11.22 -17.64
N GLY A 33 2.54 11.13 -16.52
CA GLY A 33 1.31 10.34 -16.41
C GLY A 33 1.52 8.83 -16.56
N LYS A 34 2.76 8.34 -16.44
CA LYS A 34 3.15 6.94 -16.59
C LYS A 34 4.42 6.66 -15.80
N GLY A 35 4.65 5.40 -15.46
CA GLY A 35 5.86 4.97 -14.77
C GLY A 35 5.53 3.91 -13.73
N TYR A 36 6.10 4.08 -12.54
CA TYR A 36 5.98 3.13 -11.44
C TYR A 36 5.71 3.85 -10.10
N LEU A 37 5.23 3.07 -9.13
CA LEU A 37 5.16 3.44 -7.72
C LEU A 37 6.27 2.73 -6.94
N GLU A 38 6.71 3.32 -5.85
CA GLU A 38 7.72 2.76 -4.95
C GLU A 38 7.07 2.44 -3.61
N ASP A 39 6.91 1.15 -3.29
CA ASP A 39 6.57 0.70 -1.94
C ASP A 39 7.81 0.73 -1.06
N ARG A 40 7.79 1.58 -0.02
CA ARG A 40 8.90 1.83 0.90
C ARG A 40 8.69 1.17 2.26
N CYS A 41 7.61 0.42 2.46
CA CYS A 41 7.30 -0.30 3.69
C CYS A 41 8.15 -1.58 3.94
N PRO A 42 8.56 -2.35 2.92
CA PRO A 42 9.32 -3.58 3.15
C PRO A 42 10.67 -3.32 3.82
N ALA A 43 10.89 -3.94 4.97
CA ALA A 43 12.19 -3.95 5.64
C ALA A 43 13.21 -4.82 4.86
N SER A 44 14.50 -4.55 5.06
CA SER A 44 15.60 -5.23 4.36
C SER A 44 15.66 -6.75 4.59
N ASN A 45 15.05 -7.25 5.67
CA ASN A 45 15.01 -8.67 6.03
C ASN A 45 13.77 -9.42 5.54
N LYS A 46 12.90 -8.80 4.74
CA LYS A 46 11.67 -9.43 4.26
C LYS A 46 11.97 -10.42 3.13
N ASN A 47 11.18 -11.50 3.08
CA ASN A 47 11.25 -12.46 1.99
C ASN A 47 10.70 -11.82 0.70
N LEU A 48 11.56 -11.70 -0.31
CA LEU A 48 11.23 -11.07 -1.59
C LEU A 48 10.06 -11.76 -2.31
N TYR A 49 9.95 -13.08 -2.23
CA TYR A 49 8.84 -13.80 -2.86
C TYR A 49 7.49 -13.45 -2.23
N VAL A 50 7.45 -13.34 -0.90
CA VAL A 50 6.23 -12.98 -0.17
C VAL A 50 5.84 -11.53 -0.46
N VAL A 51 6.80 -10.61 -0.47
CA VAL A 51 6.51 -9.18 -0.73
C VAL A 51 5.97 -9.00 -2.14
N THR A 52 6.64 -9.58 -3.14
CA THR A 52 6.21 -9.46 -4.55
C THR A 52 4.89 -10.17 -4.82
N SER A 53 4.65 -11.33 -4.21
CA SER A 53 3.36 -12.03 -4.34
C SER A 53 2.22 -11.21 -3.76
N LEU A 54 2.39 -10.61 -2.58
CA LEU A 54 1.38 -9.77 -1.96
C LEU A 54 1.11 -8.49 -2.77
N LEU A 55 2.14 -7.88 -3.37
CA LEU A 55 1.96 -6.73 -4.25
C LEU A 55 1.11 -7.09 -5.47
N ALA A 56 1.43 -8.21 -6.14
CA ALA A 56 0.66 -8.66 -7.29
C ALA A 56 -0.78 -9.08 -6.91
N GLU A 57 -0.93 -9.79 -5.80
CA GLU A 57 -2.23 -10.21 -5.29
C GLU A 57 -3.13 -9.01 -5.01
N THR A 58 -2.60 -7.98 -4.33
CA THR A 58 -3.38 -6.80 -3.95
C THR A 58 -3.67 -5.82 -5.08
N THR A 59 -2.82 -5.76 -6.12
CA THR A 59 -2.93 -4.75 -7.19
C THR A 59 -3.44 -5.28 -8.52
N ILE A 60 -3.28 -6.58 -8.79
CA ILE A 60 -3.63 -7.20 -10.08
C ILE A 60 -4.75 -8.22 -9.89
N LEU A 61 -4.66 -9.07 -8.86
CA LEU A 61 -5.58 -10.20 -8.66
C LEU A 61 -6.71 -9.90 -7.66
N TRP A 62 -6.70 -8.73 -7.03
CA TRP A 62 -7.66 -8.42 -5.97
C TRP A 62 -9.07 -8.29 -6.52
N GLU A 63 -9.98 -9.07 -5.96
CA GLU A 63 -11.41 -8.98 -6.24
C GLU A 63 -12.13 -8.29 -5.08
N PRO A 64 -13.01 -7.31 -5.36
CA PRO A 64 -13.77 -6.66 -4.32
C PRO A 64 -14.75 -7.65 -3.69
N PRO A 65 -14.90 -7.64 -2.35
CA PRO A 65 -15.89 -8.48 -1.69
C PRO A 65 -17.30 -8.11 -2.19
N THR A 66 -18.17 -9.11 -2.29
CA THR A 66 -19.56 -8.85 -2.65
C THR A 66 -20.21 -7.94 -1.61
N LYS A 67 -21.25 -7.20 -2.00
CA LYS A 67 -21.97 -6.30 -1.08
C LYS A 67 -22.46 -7.04 0.18
N ALA A 68 -22.81 -8.32 0.07
CA ALA A 68 -23.23 -9.15 1.18
C ALA A 68 -22.07 -9.45 2.15
N GLU A 69 -20.90 -9.84 1.64
CA GLU A 69 -19.70 -10.09 2.44
C GLU A 69 -19.16 -8.82 3.09
N ALA A 70 -19.15 -7.71 2.37
CA ALA A 70 -18.76 -6.40 2.91
C ALA A 70 -19.71 -5.95 4.03
N LEU A 71 -21.02 -6.20 3.90
CA LEU A 71 -22.00 -5.92 4.94
C LEU A 71 -21.82 -6.85 6.14
N ALA A 72 -21.51 -8.14 5.92
CA ALA A 72 -21.23 -9.10 6.98
C ALA A 72 -19.97 -8.70 7.77
N ALA A 73 -18.88 -8.33 7.08
CA ALA A 73 -17.65 -7.84 7.69
C ALA A 73 -17.88 -6.55 8.50
N LYS A 74 -18.66 -5.59 7.97
CA LYS A 74 -19.05 -4.38 8.71
C LYS A 74 -19.88 -4.70 9.96
N LYS A 75 -20.81 -5.65 9.88
CA LYS A 75 -21.61 -6.09 11.02
C LYS A 75 -20.76 -6.82 12.08
N GLN A 76 -19.74 -7.56 11.67
CA GLN A 76 -18.78 -8.21 12.56
C GLN A 76 -17.92 -7.16 13.30
N ALA A 77 -17.43 -6.14 12.59
CA ALA A 77 -16.59 -5.08 13.16
C ALA A 77 -17.35 -4.13 14.12
N LEU A 78 -18.67 -4.02 14.00
CA LEU A 78 -19.51 -3.19 14.87
C LEU A 78 -19.98 -3.94 16.14
N LYS A 79 -19.81 -5.26 16.20
CA LYS A 79 -20.05 -6.05 17.41
C LYS A 79 -18.83 -5.97 18.34
N VAL A 80 -18.65 -4.79 18.93
CA VAL A 80 -17.90 -4.61 20.18
C VAL A 80 -18.91 -4.26 21.26
#